data_AF-A0AAN0JWB0-F1
#
_entry.id   AF-A0AAN0JWB0-F1
#
_cell.length_a   1.000
_cell.length_b   1.000
_cell.length_c   1.000
_cell.angle_alpha   90.00
_cell.angle_beta   90.00
_cell.angle_gamma   90.00
#
_symmetry.space_group_name_H-M   'P 1'
#
loop_
_entity.id
_entity.type
_entity.pdbx_description
1 polymer ?
#
loop_
_entity_poly.entity_id
_entity_poly.type
_entity_poly.pdbx_seq_one_letter_code
_entity_poly.pdbx_strand_id
1 'polypeptide(L)'
;MLAELLREAETSVERRPSADIQLENRDDVIIQSRASKFFCGEQRTSSPFDDSSGNEAIGPAEVAILQSMVTGGHMLSFKAHFLSELPSLLPLSNTLTHLNVSFNCLQVFPKDICQLTQLKDLRLRNNPIREIPSAIRSLKSLQLLSIPFNLLTDLPQGLFELYSLEELDVSHNSLQWISRDIQQLCNLKRLNVQCNQLSGLPVTTLNIQLQQLLVDSNYFHQLLWKENTHNSPQMLSDMCCTVLAKHSTVSAIEEYPQDIQALLNNPTGTCDYCQGAMYGCGLRAIRSINNNNNNNSRHLPFILQLCSAPCLYTVMNNEQLKWKDDHVIIH
;
A
#
# COMPACT_ATOMS: atom_id res chain seq x y z
N MET A 1 38.51 20.34 -9.80
CA MET A 1 38.07 19.04 -9.23
C MET A 1 36.67 19.08 -8.61
N LEU A 2 36.44 19.59 -7.38
CA LEU A 2 35.07 19.56 -6.79
C LEU A 2 34.07 20.51 -7.50
N ALA A 3 34.57 21.62 -8.05
CA ALA A 3 33.76 22.54 -8.86
C ALA A 3 33.52 22.06 -10.31
N GLU A 4 34.32 21.11 -10.82
CA GLU A 4 34.10 20.50 -12.15
C GLU A 4 33.08 19.36 -12.07
N LEU A 5 33.09 18.58 -10.98
CA LEU A 5 32.08 17.54 -10.73
C LEU A 5 30.66 18.11 -10.54
N LEU A 6 30.53 19.32 -9.97
CA LEU A 6 29.24 20.00 -9.85
C LEU A 6 28.74 20.58 -11.19
N ARG A 7 29.63 21.05 -12.07
CA ARG A 7 29.25 21.48 -13.43
C ARG A 7 28.84 20.31 -14.34
N GLU A 8 29.44 19.13 -14.18
CA GLU A 8 29.00 17.92 -14.90
C GLU A 8 27.64 17.40 -14.42
N ALA A 9 27.30 17.59 -13.15
CA ALA A 9 25.97 17.26 -12.61
C ALA A 9 24.88 18.25 -13.07
N GLU A 10 25.20 19.54 -13.26
CA GLU A 10 24.23 20.54 -13.73
C GLU A 10 24.01 20.51 -15.25
N THR A 11 25.03 20.12 -16.04
CA THR A 11 24.93 20.03 -17.51
C THR A 11 24.24 18.76 -18.01
N SER A 12 24.02 17.76 -17.15
CA SER A 12 23.34 16.51 -17.49
C SER A 12 21.82 16.53 -17.22
N VAL A 13 21.26 17.66 -16.77
CA VAL A 13 19.84 17.84 -16.46
C VAL A 13 19.00 18.32 -17.66
N GLU A 14 19.60 18.73 -18.78
CA GLU A 14 18.84 19.11 -19.97
C GLU A 14 18.84 18.02 -21.06
N ARG A 15 17.62 17.54 -21.34
CA ARG A 15 17.22 16.71 -22.50
C ARG A 15 17.68 15.26 -22.49
N ARG A 16 17.02 14.46 -21.66
CA ARG A 16 16.55 13.15 -22.13
C ARG A 16 15.06 13.26 -22.39
N PRO A 17 14.56 12.92 -23.59
CA PRO A 17 13.13 12.80 -23.80
C PRO A 17 12.63 11.78 -22.77
N SER A 18 11.60 12.16 -22.03
CA SER A 18 10.84 11.26 -21.17
C SER A 18 10.61 9.98 -21.96
N ALA A 19 11.19 8.88 -21.49
CA ALA A 19 10.78 7.58 -21.97
C ALA A 19 9.37 7.38 -21.40
N ASP A 20 8.39 7.92 -22.11
CA ASP A 20 6.97 7.62 -21.99
C ASP A 20 6.82 6.12 -22.28
N ILE A 21 7.10 5.30 -21.27
CA ILE A 21 6.85 3.87 -21.27
C ILE A 21 5.35 3.71 -21.05
N GLN A 22 4.61 3.86 -22.15
CA GLN A 22 3.44 3.08 -22.55
C GLN A 22 2.57 2.48 -21.42
N LEU A 23 2.11 3.31 -20.49
CA LEU A 23 0.96 3.03 -19.63
C LEU A 23 -0.24 3.94 -19.92
N GLU A 24 -0.13 4.83 -20.93
CA GLU A 24 -1.21 5.72 -21.36
C GLU A 24 -2.31 5.05 -22.19
N ASN A 25 -2.22 3.75 -22.49
CA ASN A 25 -3.09 3.13 -23.51
C ASN A 25 -3.99 1.98 -23.06
N ARG A 26 -4.16 1.72 -21.76
CA ARG A 26 -5.20 0.80 -21.29
C ARG A 26 -5.83 1.32 -20.00
N ASP A 27 -7.07 1.78 -20.15
CA ASP A 27 -8.02 2.22 -19.13
C ASP A 27 -8.22 3.73 -18.92
N ASP A 28 -7.94 4.53 -19.95
CA ASP A 28 -8.96 5.49 -20.41
C ASP A 28 -10.07 4.71 -21.12
N VAL A 29 -10.77 3.85 -20.38
CA VAL A 29 -12.20 3.76 -20.65
C VAL A 29 -12.66 5.17 -20.29
N ILE A 30 -12.77 6.02 -21.31
CA ILE A 30 -13.61 7.20 -21.27
C ILE A 30 -15.01 6.64 -21.02
N ILE A 31 -15.28 6.25 -19.77
CA ILE A 31 -16.61 5.99 -19.31
C ILE A 31 -17.21 7.37 -19.40
N GLN A 32 -18.07 7.56 -20.39
CA GLN A 32 -18.77 8.81 -20.66
C GLN A 32 -19.72 9.13 -19.49
N SER A 33 -19.20 9.37 -18.29
CA SER A 33 -19.81 10.36 -17.42
C SER A 33 -19.72 11.64 -18.23
N ARG A 34 -20.88 12.12 -18.73
CA ARG A 34 -21.02 13.41 -19.41
C ARG A 34 -20.00 14.38 -18.82
N ALA A 35 -19.14 14.94 -19.69
CA ALA A 35 -18.11 15.91 -19.33
C ALA A 35 -18.61 16.81 -18.20
N SER A 36 -17.81 16.98 -17.15
CA SER A 36 -18.13 17.84 -16.01
C SER A 36 -18.58 19.20 -16.55
N LYS A 37 -19.90 19.46 -16.51
CA LYS A 37 -20.48 20.72 -16.95
C LYS A 37 -20.01 21.91 -16.09
N PHE A 38 -19.28 21.63 -15.02
CA PHE A 38 -18.83 22.58 -14.03
C PHE A 38 -17.29 22.64 -14.08
N PHE A 39 -16.79 23.44 -15.03
CA PHE A 39 -15.42 23.94 -15.01
C PHE A 39 -15.41 25.23 -14.19
N CYS A 40 -14.57 25.34 -13.15
CA CYS A 40 -14.42 26.58 -12.38
C CYS A 40 -12.93 26.82 -12.11
N GLY A 41 -12.39 27.88 -12.69
CA GLY A 41 -11.02 28.36 -12.46
C GLY A 41 -10.81 28.97 -11.07
N GLU A 42 -9.56 29.36 -10.81
CA GLU A 42 -9.05 29.82 -9.53
C GLU A 42 -9.82 31.06 -9.01
N GLN A 43 -10.63 30.81 -7.97
CA GLN A 43 -11.35 31.77 -7.12
C GLN A 43 -12.43 32.66 -7.76
N ARG A 44 -13.70 32.22 -7.57
CA ARG A 44 -14.76 32.97 -6.86
C ARG A 44 -15.92 32.03 -6.50
N THR A 45 -16.08 31.74 -5.20
CA THR A 45 -17.36 31.32 -4.62
C THR A 45 -18.25 32.55 -4.45
N SER A 46 -18.84 33.03 -5.53
CA SER A 46 -20.03 33.90 -5.49
C SER A 46 -20.58 34.07 -6.91
N SER A 47 -21.87 33.80 -7.05
CA SER A 47 -22.67 34.06 -8.26
C SER A 47 -22.77 35.57 -8.56
N PRO A 48 -22.93 36.00 -9.82
CA PRO A 48 -23.21 37.40 -10.19
C PRO A 48 -24.64 37.86 -9.83
N PHE A 49 -25.43 37.01 -9.18
CA PHE A 49 -26.74 37.33 -8.60
C PHE A 49 -26.64 37.24 -7.08
N ASP A 50 -25.99 38.22 -6.47
CA ASP A 50 -25.95 38.34 -5.02
C ASP A 50 -27.30 38.88 -4.56
N ASP A 51 -28.10 38.02 -3.93
CA ASP A 51 -29.21 38.47 -3.09
C ASP A 51 -28.91 38.00 -1.67
N SER A 52 -28.60 39.00 -0.85
CA SER A 52 -28.25 38.90 0.55
C SER A 52 -29.43 38.42 1.38
N SER A 53 -29.72 37.12 1.35
CA SER A 53 -30.62 36.48 2.31
C SER A 53 -30.50 34.95 2.26
N GLY A 54 -29.84 34.35 3.25
CA GLY A 54 -30.15 33.04 3.84
C GLY A 54 -30.68 31.89 2.96
N ASN A 55 -30.17 31.72 1.74
CA ASN A 55 -30.63 30.66 0.83
C ASN A 55 -29.67 29.46 0.87
N GLU A 56 -30.22 28.33 1.30
CA GLU A 56 -29.75 26.96 1.08
C GLU A 56 -29.67 26.66 -0.44
N ALA A 57 -28.77 27.33 -1.16
CA ALA A 57 -28.53 27.06 -2.56
C ALA A 57 -27.74 25.76 -2.68
N ILE A 58 -28.35 24.74 -3.27
CA ILE A 58 -27.74 23.43 -3.53
C ILE A 58 -26.47 23.64 -4.38
N GLY A 59 -25.32 23.28 -3.82
CA GLY A 59 -24.01 23.43 -4.46
C GLY A 59 -23.84 22.49 -5.66
N PRO A 60 -22.89 22.76 -6.58
CA PRO A 60 -22.65 21.92 -7.76
C PRO A 60 -22.38 20.44 -7.43
N ALA A 61 -21.74 20.18 -6.29
CA ALA A 61 -21.46 18.82 -5.85
C ALA A 61 -22.72 18.09 -5.37
N GLU A 62 -23.62 18.78 -4.68
CA GLU A 62 -24.92 18.25 -4.24
C GLU A 62 -25.85 18.01 -5.43
N VAL A 63 -25.84 18.90 -6.44
CA VAL A 63 -26.55 18.67 -7.71
C VAL A 63 -26.04 17.40 -8.41
N ALA A 64 -24.73 17.13 -8.38
CA ALA A 64 -24.18 15.92 -8.97
C ALA A 64 -24.60 14.65 -8.21
N ILE A 65 -24.72 14.71 -6.87
CA ILE A 65 -25.28 13.62 -6.06
C ILE A 65 -26.73 13.36 -6.47
N LEU A 66 -27.56 14.41 -6.51
CA LEU A 66 -28.97 14.29 -6.91
C LEU A 66 -29.11 13.73 -8.33
N GLN A 67 -28.27 14.18 -9.27
CA GLN A 67 -28.25 13.64 -10.62
C GLN A 67 -27.87 12.15 -10.62
N SER A 68 -26.86 11.76 -9.83
CA SER A 68 -26.47 10.36 -9.69
C SER A 68 -27.64 9.52 -9.17
N MET A 69 -28.33 9.98 -8.11
CA MET A 69 -29.53 9.33 -7.56
C MET A 69 -30.61 9.11 -8.63
N VAL A 70 -30.90 10.12 -9.46
CA VAL A 70 -31.89 10.01 -10.55
C VAL A 70 -31.46 9.00 -11.63
N THR A 71 -30.15 8.86 -11.89
CA THR A 71 -29.61 7.95 -12.91
C THR A 71 -29.31 6.53 -12.41
N GLY A 72 -29.78 6.17 -11.20
CA GLY A 72 -29.60 4.84 -10.59
C GLY A 72 -28.46 4.73 -9.59
N GLY A 73 -27.67 5.80 -9.39
CA GLY A 73 -26.73 5.94 -8.28
C GLY A 73 -25.47 5.06 -8.36
N HIS A 74 -25.21 4.40 -9.48
CA HIS A 74 -24.10 3.44 -9.57
C HIS A 74 -22.72 4.08 -9.71
N MET A 75 -22.65 5.30 -10.23
CA MET A 75 -21.41 5.99 -10.55
C MET A 75 -21.48 7.47 -10.18
N LEU A 76 -20.40 7.97 -9.60
CA LEU A 76 -20.26 9.37 -9.24
C LEU A 76 -18.80 9.82 -9.47
N SER A 77 -18.64 10.97 -10.10
CA SER A 77 -17.33 11.56 -10.37
C SER A 77 -17.30 13.02 -9.97
N PHE A 78 -16.41 13.34 -9.04
CA PHE A 78 -16.01 14.68 -8.63
C PHE A 78 -14.58 14.99 -9.08
N LYS A 79 -14.13 14.42 -10.19
CA LYS A 79 -12.79 14.69 -10.71
C LYS A 79 -12.60 16.19 -10.96
N ALA A 80 -11.54 16.79 -10.44
CA ALA A 80 -11.20 18.21 -10.67
C ALA A 80 -12.28 19.21 -10.24
N HIS A 81 -12.95 18.99 -9.10
CA HIS A 81 -13.95 19.89 -8.53
C HIS A 81 -13.38 20.82 -7.44
N PHE A 82 -12.06 20.79 -7.21
CA PHE A 82 -11.35 21.59 -6.20
C PHE A 82 -11.93 21.44 -4.79
N LEU A 83 -12.45 20.26 -4.47
CA LEU A 83 -13.08 19.98 -3.18
C LEU A 83 -12.02 19.96 -2.07
N SER A 84 -12.25 20.73 -1.01
CA SER A 84 -11.48 20.62 0.24
C SER A 84 -12.07 19.56 1.16
N GLU A 85 -13.39 19.39 1.10
CA GLU A 85 -14.15 18.37 1.82
C GLU A 85 -15.19 17.77 0.87
N LEU A 86 -15.53 16.50 1.10
CA LEU A 86 -16.50 15.77 0.31
C LEU A 86 -17.90 15.93 0.91
N PRO A 87 -18.94 16.30 0.14
CA PRO A 87 -20.32 16.28 0.63
C PRO A 87 -20.76 14.86 1.01
N SER A 88 -21.78 14.76 1.86
CA SER A 88 -22.22 13.46 2.35
C SER A 88 -22.72 12.55 1.22
N LEU A 89 -22.13 11.36 1.13
CA LEU A 89 -22.51 10.32 0.15
C LEU A 89 -23.49 9.29 0.71
N LEU A 90 -23.98 9.50 1.94
CA LEU A 90 -24.96 8.63 2.59
C LEU A 90 -26.15 8.24 1.71
N PRO A 91 -26.76 9.16 0.92
CA PRO A 91 -27.90 8.80 0.06
C PRO A 91 -27.58 7.74 -1.01
N LEU A 92 -26.29 7.55 -1.33
CA LEU A 92 -25.80 6.65 -2.37
C LEU A 92 -25.12 5.39 -1.78
N SER A 93 -25.16 5.19 -0.46
CA SER A 93 -24.39 4.14 0.23
C SER A 93 -24.66 2.72 -0.28
N ASN A 94 -25.89 2.48 -0.73
CA ASN A 94 -26.36 1.16 -1.15
C ASN A 94 -26.33 0.95 -2.67
N THR A 95 -26.04 1.99 -3.45
CA THR A 95 -26.12 1.95 -4.92
C THR A 95 -24.77 2.21 -5.59
N LEU A 96 -23.90 2.99 -4.95
CA LEU A 96 -22.65 3.45 -5.55
C LEU A 96 -21.62 2.33 -5.66
N THR A 97 -21.17 2.11 -6.89
CA THR A 97 -20.17 1.08 -7.23
C THR A 97 -18.86 1.68 -7.73
N HIS A 98 -18.90 2.88 -8.32
CA HIS A 98 -17.72 3.57 -8.84
C HIS A 98 -17.69 5.02 -8.33
N LEU A 99 -16.61 5.39 -7.65
CA LEU A 99 -16.40 6.74 -7.13
C LEU A 99 -15.04 7.28 -7.58
N ASN A 100 -15.05 8.40 -8.30
CA ASN A 100 -13.85 9.12 -8.68
C ASN A 100 -13.83 10.51 -8.05
N VAL A 101 -12.88 10.76 -7.15
CA VAL A 101 -12.66 12.03 -6.45
C VAL A 101 -11.23 12.54 -6.69
N SER A 102 -10.65 12.17 -7.83
CA SER A 102 -9.28 12.54 -8.19
C SER A 102 -9.12 14.03 -8.50
N PHE A 103 -7.91 14.57 -8.35
CA PHE A 103 -7.56 15.96 -8.63
C PHE A 103 -8.39 16.95 -7.79
N ASN A 104 -8.49 16.70 -6.48
CA ASN A 104 -9.10 17.64 -5.53
C ASN A 104 -8.07 18.06 -4.47
N CYS A 105 -8.52 18.77 -3.43
CA CYS A 105 -7.68 19.29 -2.36
C CYS A 105 -7.95 18.57 -1.03
N LEU A 106 -8.35 17.29 -1.07
CA LEU A 106 -8.69 16.51 0.12
C LEU A 106 -7.43 16.24 0.95
N GLN A 107 -7.30 16.90 2.11
CA GLN A 107 -6.19 16.66 3.03
C GLN A 107 -6.39 15.41 3.91
N VAL A 108 -7.66 15.06 4.13
CA VAL A 108 -8.08 13.93 4.95
C VAL A 108 -8.93 13.00 4.09
N PHE A 109 -8.75 11.70 4.25
CA PHE A 109 -9.59 10.71 3.60
C PHE A 109 -11.05 10.82 4.12
N PRO A 110 -12.05 11.03 3.24
CA PRO A 110 -13.44 11.17 3.68
C PRO A 110 -14.00 9.86 4.26
N LYS A 111 -14.36 9.87 5.56
CA LYS A 111 -14.84 8.68 6.28
C LYS A 111 -16.16 8.12 5.73
N ASP A 112 -17.01 8.98 5.15
CA ASP A 112 -18.28 8.59 4.52
C ASP A 112 -18.07 7.59 3.36
N ILE A 113 -16.90 7.63 2.70
CA ILE A 113 -16.56 6.66 1.66
C ILE A 113 -16.56 5.24 2.24
N CYS A 114 -16.14 5.06 3.50
CA CYS A 114 -16.13 3.75 4.17
C CYS A 114 -17.56 3.20 4.42
N GLN A 115 -18.62 3.97 4.22
CA GLN A 115 -20.00 3.48 4.36
C GLN A 115 -20.57 2.93 3.04
N LEU A 116 -19.85 3.10 1.93
CA LEU A 116 -20.25 2.67 0.58
C LEU A 116 -19.97 1.18 0.36
N THR A 117 -20.72 0.30 1.04
CA THR A 117 -20.44 -1.14 1.06
C THR A 117 -20.44 -1.84 -0.32
N GLN A 118 -21.12 -1.26 -1.32
CA GLN A 118 -21.19 -1.78 -2.68
C GLN A 118 -20.08 -1.25 -3.61
N LEU A 119 -19.16 -0.40 -3.09
CA LEU A 119 -18.12 0.22 -3.88
C LEU A 119 -17.12 -0.82 -4.40
N LYS A 120 -16.85 -0.77 -5.71
CA LYS A 120 -15.92 -1.65 -6.44
C LYS A 120 -14.69 -0.90 -6.94
N ASP A 121 -14.86 0.34 -7.38
CA ASP A 121 -13.80 1.19 -7.92
C ASP A 121 -13.74 2.52 -7.15
N LEU A 122 -12.60 2.79 -6.51
CA LEU A 122 -12.32 4.02 -5.79
C LEU A 122 -11.04 4.68 -6.32
N ARG A 123 -11.17 5.91 -6.83
CA ARG A 123 -10.04 6.70 -7.35
C ARG A 123 -9.90 8.03 -6.61
N LEU A 124 -8.74 8.24 -6.00
CA LEU A 124 -8.36 9.39 -5.17
C LEU A 124 -7.05 10.05 -5.65
N ARG A 125 -6.67 9.83 -6.92
CA ARG A 125 -5.41 10.35 -7.49
C ARG A 125 -5.25 11.85 -7.26
N ASN A 126 -4.04 12.29 -6.94
CA ASN A 126 -3.69 13.71 -6.81
C ASN A 126 -4.58 14.44 -5.79
N ASN A 127 -4.51 13.99 -4.54
CA ASN A 127 -5.03 14.68 -3.38
C ASN A 127 -3.92 14.73 -2.31
N PRO A 128 -3.88 15.71 -1.40
CA PRO A 128 -2.89 15.75 -0.33
C PRO A 128 -3.23 14.82 0.86
N ILE A 129 -3.78 13.61 0.62
CA ILE A 129 -4.18 12.67 1.69
C ILE A 129 -2.94 12.04 2.32
N ARG A 130 -2.89 12.06 3.66
CA ARG A 130 -1.76 11.51 4.44
C ARG A 130 -2.00 10.12 5.01
N GLU A 131 -3.25 9.77 5.24
CA GLU A 131 -3.62 8.49 5.84
C GLU A 131 -4.92 7.95 5.25
N ILE A 132 -5.01 6.62 5.18
CA ILE A 132 -6.25 5.90 4.89
C ILE A 132 -6.78 5.40 6.24
N PRO A 133 -8.07 5.59 6.57
CA PRO A 133 -8.62 5.13 7.84
C PRO A 133 -8.72 3.60 7.86
N SER A 134 -8.52 2.99 9.03
CA SER A 134 -8.73 1.55 9.24
C SER A 134 -10.16 1.10 8.92
N ALA A 135 -11.12 2.04 8.95
CA ALA A 135 -12.50 1.82 8.54
C ALA A 135 -12.65 1.40 7.07
N ILE A 136 -11.63 1.57 6.21
CA ILE A 136 -11.67 1.12 4.81
C ILE A 136 -12.01 -0.38 4.67
N ARG A 137 -11.73 -1.18 5.70
CA ARG A 137 -12.08 -2.61 5.78
C ARG A 137 -13.54 -2.93 5.52
N SER A 138 -14.46 -1.97 5.68
CA SER A 138 -15.89 -2.13 5.41
C SER A 138 -16.22 -2.27 3.91
N LEU A 139 -15.32 -1.83 3.02
CA LEU A 139 -15.49 -1.87 1.57
C LEU A 139 -15.20 -3.26 1.01
N LYS A 140 -15.93 -4.28 1.51
CA LYS A 140 -15.67 -5.69 1.18
C LYS A 140 -15.81 -6.03 -0.30
N SER A 141 -16.52 -5.22 -1.07
CA SER A 141 -16.68 -5.39 -2.53
C SER A 141 -15.63 -4.63 -3.36
N LEU A 142 -14.68 -3.93 -2.73
CA LEU A 142 -13.71 -3.12 -3.44
C LEU A 142 -12.74 -4.01 -4.24
N GLN A 143 -12.63 -3.71 -5.54
CA GLN A 143 -11.79 -4.43 -6.49
C GLN A 143 -10.62 -3.58 -6.95
N LEU A 144 -10.81 -2.26 -7.08
CA LEU A 144 -9.79 -1.31 -7.50
C LEU A 144 -9.69 -0.18 -6.48
N LEU A 145 -8.48 0.01 -5.93
CA LEU A 145 -8.12 1.16 -5.12
C LEU A 145 -6.94 1.89 -5.76
N SER A 146 -7.18 3.12 -6.23
CA SER A 146 -6.16 3.98 -6.83
C SER A 146 -6.02 5.27 -6.04
N ILE A 147 -4.88 5.43 -5.35
CA ILE A 147 -4.51 6.63 -4.57
C ILE A 147 -3.09 7.11 -4.94
N PRO A 148 -2.74 7.27 -6.24
CA PRO A 148 -1.42 7.74 -6.60
C PRO A 148 -1.29 9.26 -6.41
N PHE A 149 -0.07 9.77 -6.30
CA PHE A 149 0.20 11.21 -6.09
C PHE A 149 -0.50 11.75 -4.84
N ASN A 150 -0.30 11.07 -3.72
CA ASN A 150 -0.77 11.50 -2.40
C ASN A 150 0.42 11.61 -1.44
N LEU A 151 0.17 11.76 -0.15
CA LEU A 151 1.18 11.93 0.89
C LEU A 151 1.17 10.77 1.90
N LEU A 152 0.78 9.57 1.47
CA LEU A 152 0.67 8.40 2.33
C LEU A 152 2.05 7.97 2.83
N THR A 153 2.20 7.77 4.13
CA THR A 153 3.42 7.22 4.75
C THR A 153 3.30 5.73 5.07
N ASP A 154 2.08 5.28 5.35
CA ASP A 154 1.77 3.89 5.73
C ASP A 154 0.42 3.45 5.17
N LEU A 155 0.20 2.13 5.13
CA LEU A 155 -1.08 1.53 4.77
C LEU A 155 -1.74 0.95 6.04
N PRO A 156 -3.04 1.23 6.29
CA PRO A 156 -3.70 0.78 7.52
C PRO A 156 -3.96 -0.72 7.48
N GLN A 157 -4.02 -1.37 8.66
CA GLN A 157 -4.33 -2.79 8.77
C GLN A 157 -5.64 -3.17 8.06
N GLY A 158 -6.66 -2.31 8.13
CA GLY A 158 -7.96 -2.54 7.51
C GLY A 158 -7.93 -2.65 5.97
N LEU A 159 -6.87 -2.14 5.31
CA LEU A 159 -6.71 -2.29 3.86
C LEU A 159 -6.41 -3.75 3.49
N PHE A 160 -5.68 -4.48 4.33
CA PHE A 160 -5.33 -5.89 4.08
C PHE A 160 -6.51 -6.85 4.30
N GLU A 161 -7.61 -6.38 4.90
CA GLU A 161 -8.86 -7.14 5.05
C GLU A 161 -9.79 -7.04 3.82
N LEU A 162 -9.33 -6.41 2.73
CA LEU A 162 -10.07 -6.23 1.48
C LEU A 162 -9.83 -7.42 0.54
N TYR A 163 -10.40 -8.58 0.88
CA TYR A 163 -10.15 -9.83 0.17
C TYR A 163 -10.54 -9.82 -1.31
N SER A 164 -11.46 -8.94 -1.74
CA SER A 164 -11.87 -8.79 -3.14
C SER A 164 -10.99 -7.85 -3.96
N LEU A 165 -9.98 -7.22 -3.35
CA LEU A 165 -9.13 -6.25 -4.03
C LEU A 165 -8.26 -6.94 -5.09
N GLU A 166 -8.40 -6.51 -6.33
CA GLU A 166 -7.66 -7.02 -7.49
C GLU A 166 -6.53 -6.06 -7.92
N GLU A 167 -6.72 -4.77 -7.67
CA GLU A 167 -5.77 -3.72 -8.05
C GLU A 167 -5.54 -2.72 -6.92
N LEU A 168 -4.26 -2.52 -6.60
CA LEU A 168 -3.81 -1.51 -5.66
C LEU A 168 -2.75 -0.63 -6.30
N ASP A 169 -3.08 0.64 -6.51
CA ASP A 169 -2.14 1.67 -6.97
C ASP A 169 -1.94 2.72 -5.88
N VAL A 170 -0.77 2.70 -5.27
CA VAL A 170 -0.31 3.67 -4.26
C VAL A 170 1.01 4.30 -4.69
N SER A 171 1.24 4.39 -6.01
CA SER A 171 2.45 5.00 -6.57
C SER A 171 2.54 6.50 -6.25
N HIS A 172 3.75 7.07 -6.27
CA HIS A 172 3.98 8.48 -5.96
C HIS A 172 3.42 8.88 -4.58
N ASN A 173 3.81 8.12 -3.56
CA ASN A 173 3.55 8.40 -2.15
C ASN A 173 4.89 8.40 -1.38
N SER A 174 4.84 8.37 -0.04
CA SER A 174 6.03 8.32 0.82
C SER A 174 6.07 7.04 1.65
N LEU A 175 5.60 5.92 1.10
CA LEU A 175 5.60 4.63 1.80
C LEU A 175 7.03 4.13 2.02
N GLN A 176 7.38 3.85 3.27
CA GLN A 176 8.71 3.33 3.64
C GLN A 176 8.75 1.80 3.70
N TRP A 177 7.62 1.17 4.00
CA TRP A 177 7.47 -0.28 4.09
C TRP A 177 6.06 -0.69 3.70
N ILE A 178 5.89 -1.97 3.37
CA ILE A 178 4.58 -2.61 3.16
C ILE A 178 4.44 -3.70 4.22
N SER A 179 3.28 -3.78 4.86
CA SER A 179 3.02 -4.81 5.86
C SER A 179 3.11 -6.20 5.26
N ARG A 180 3.51 -7.17 6.07
CA ARG A 180 3.49 -8.60 5.73
C ARG A 180 2.07 -9.07 5.41
N ASP A 181 1.07 -8.39 5.95
CA ASP A 181 -0.35 -8.66 5.75
C ASP A 181 -0.80 -8.48 4.29
N ILE A 182 0.06 -7.96 3.40
CA ILE A 182 -0.21 -7.96 1.95
C ILE A 182 -0.58 -9.35 1.40
N GLN A 183 -0.11 -10.43 2.03
CA GLN A 183 -0.51 -11.80 1.67
C GLN A 183 -2.00 -12.10 1.85
N GLN A 184 -2.71 -11.32 2.68
CA GLN A 184 -4.15 -11.48 2.90
C GLN A 184 -4.96 -11.05 1.68
N LEU A 185 -4.39 -10.21 0.80
CA LEU A 185 -5.00 -9.78 -0.45
C LEU A 185 -4.88 -10.87 -1.52
N CYS A 186 -5.54 -12.01 -1.29
CA CYS A 186 -5.41 -13.22 -2.10
C CYS A 186 -5.87 -13.07 -3.56
N ASN A 187 -6.71 -12.08 -3.86
CA ASN A 187 -7.18 -11.79 -5.22
C ASN A 187 -6.37 -10.67 -5.92
N LEU A 188 -5.34 -10.12 -5.28
CA LEU A 188 -4.55 -9.02 -5.82
C LEU A 188 -3.76 -9.49 -7.05
N LYS A 189 -4.05 -8.88 -8.20
CA LYS A 189 -3.41 -9.16 -9.49
C LYS A 189 -2.42 -8.08 -9.88
N ARG A 190 -2.70 -6.81 -9.53
CA ARG A 190 -1.84 -5.68 -9.90
C ARG A 190 -1.50 -4.84 -8.68
N LEU A 191 -0.20 -4.69 -8.44
CA LEU A 191 0.34 -3.87 -7.36
C LEU A 191 1.28 -2.83 -7.95
N ASN A 192 0.94 -1.55 -7.80
CA ASN A 192 1.80 -0.43 -8.15
C ASN A 192 2.22 0.34 -6.90
N VAL A 193 3.53 0.31 -6.64
CA VAL A 193 4.20 0.99 -5.53
C VAL A 193 5.39 1.81 -6.04
N GLN A 194 5.40 2.17 -7.32
CA GLN A 194 6.43 3.02 -7.92
C GLN A 194 6.54 4.36 -7.21
N CYS A 195 7.72 4.98 -7.26
CA CYS A 195 7.96 6.32 -6.71
C CYS A 195 7.55 6.42 -5.23
N ASN A 196 8.02 5.48 -4.41
CA ASN A 196 7.88 5.47 -2.96
C ASN A 196 9.28 5.42 -2.31
N GLN A 197 9.33 5.19 -1.01
CA GLN A 197 10.55 5.17 -0.20
C GLN A 197 10.88 3.76 0.29
N LEU A 198 10.46 2.72 -0.44
CA LEU A 198 10.61 1.33 0.00
C LEU A 198 12.07 0.89 -0.07
N SER A 199 12.58 0.27 1.00
CA SER A 199 13.90 -0.38 1.02
C SER A 199 13.86 -1.83 0.52
N GLY A 200 12.67 -2.43 0.53
CA GLY A 200 12.40 -3.77 0.03
C GLY A 200 10.92 -4.12 0.21
N LEU A 201 10.50 -5.22 -0.42
CA LEU A 201 9.15 -5.76 -0.25
C LEU A 201 9.14 -6.81 0.86
N PRO A 202 8.06 -6.95 1.64
CA PRO A 202 7.96 -8.07 2.56
C PRO A 202 7.98 -9.37 1.78
N VAL A 203 8.63 -10.40 2.32
CA VAL A 203 8.77 -11.68 1.62
C VAL A 203 7.43 -12.34 1.31
N THR A 204 6.40 -12.04 2.11
CA THR A 204 5.02 -12.49 1.92
C THR A 204 4.37 -11.98 0.63
N THR A 205 4.95 -10.95 -0.02
CA THR A 205 4.56 -10.53 -1.38
C THR A 205 4.79 -11.64 -2.42
N LEU A 206 5.65 -12.62 -2.14
CA LEU A 206 5.88 -13.77 -3.00
C LEU A 206 4.73 -14.80 -2.95
N ASN A 207 3.90 -14.76 -1.90
CA ASN A 207 2.77 -15.67 -1.72
C ASN A 207 1.54 -15.27 -2.55
N ILE A 208 1.51 -14.05 -3.08
CA ILE A 208 0.42 -13.56 -3.92
C ILE A 208 0.78 -13.69 -5.40
N GLN A 209 -0.19 -14.14 -6.21
CA GLN A 209 -0.02 -14.35 -7.65
C GLN A 209 -0.27 -13.05 -8.43
N LEU A 210 0.69 -12.13 -8.33
CA LEU A 210 0.64 -10.87 -9.08
C LEU A 210 0.87 -11.11 -10.57
N GLN A 211 0.00 -10.55 -11.40
CA GLN A 211 0.18 -10.45 -12.85
C GLN A 211 1.09 -9.27 -13.21
N GLN A 212 1.04 -8.20 -12.41
CA GLN A 212 1.85 -7.00 -12.62
C GLN A 212 2.32 -6.44 -11.27
N LEU A 213 3.63 -6.23 -11.18
CA LEU A 213 4.28 -5.59 -10.04
C LEU A 213 5.14 -4.43 -10.55
N LEU A 214 4.75 -3.22 -10.20
CA LEU A 214 5.44 -1.98 -10.56
C LEU A 214 6.10 -1.40 -9.30
N VAL A 215 7.43 -1.33 -9.31
CA VAL A 215 8.23 -1.01 -8.10
C VAL A 215 9.40 -0.06 -8.37
N ASP A 216 9.48 0.48 -9.57
CA ASP A 216 10.53 1.43 -9.97
C ASP A 216 10.55 2.68 -9.08
N SER A 217 11.71 3.35 -9.04
CA SER A 217 11.89 4.58 -8.26
C SER A 217 11.61 4.40 -6.75
N ASN A 218 12.21 3.36 -6.17
CA ASN A 218 12.26 3.10 -4.73
C ASN A 218 13.73 3.02 -4.25
N TYR A 219 13.95 2.89 -2.94
CA TYR A 219 15.27 2.78 -2.32
C TYR A 219 15.82 1.34 -2.29
N PHE A 220 15.77 0.65 -3.43
CA PHE A 220 16.13 -0.77 -3.54
C PHE A 220 17.63 -1.06 -3.67
N HIS A 221 18.47 -0.02 -3.67
CA HIS A 221 19.90 -0.18 -3.88
C HIS A 221 20.56 -0.99 -2.75
N GLN A 222 21.42 -1.95 -3.12
CA GLN A 222 22.06 -2.88 -2.17
C GLN A 222 22.87 -2.19 -1.06
N LEU A 223 23.47 -1.03 -1.36
CA LEU A 223 24.21 -0.25 -0.36
C LEU A 223 23.34 0.20 0.82
N LEU A 224 22.04 0.39 0.61
CA LEU A 224 21.10 0.85 1.64
C LEU A 224 20.58 -0.31 2.52
N TRP A 225 20.87 -1.57 2.18
CA TRP A 225 20.31 -2.71 2.92
C TRP A 225 20.78 -2.77 4.36
N LYS A 226 22.05 -2.44 4.62
CA LYS A 226 22.61 -2.45 5.99
C LYS A 226 21.97 -1.39 6.89
N GLU A 227 21.70 -0.22 6.33
CA GLU A 227 21.04 0.89 7.04
C GLU A 227 19.56 0.57 7.29
N ASN A 228 18.90 -0.11 6.35
CA ASN A 228 17.49 -0.49 6.50
C ASN A 228 17.26 -1.81 7.27
N THR A 229 18.32 -2.48 7.74
CA THR A 229 18.25 -3.72 8.53
C THR A 229 18.81 -3.55 9.94
N HIS A 230 18.48 -2.43 10.59
CA HIS A 230 18.84 -2.22 11.99
C HIS A 230 18.19 -3.29 12.88
N ASN A 231 19.04 -4.18 13.39
CA ASN A 231 18.70 -5.23 14.34
C ASN A 231 19.16 -4.82 15.72
N SER A 232 18.20 -4.68 16.65
CA SER A 232 18.51 -4.62 18.07
C SER A 232 18.92 -6.02 18.56
N PRO A 233 19.75 -6.12 19.62
CA PRO A 233 19.99 -7.40 20.28
C PRO A 233 18.66 -8.04 20.68
N GLN A 234 18.48 -9.34 20.39
CA GLN A 234 17.29 -10.07 20.81
C GLN A 234 17.29 -10.19 22.35
N MET A 235 16.12 -10.10 22.97
CA MET A 235 16.01 -10.32 24.41
C MET A 235 16.33 -11.78 24.74
N LEU A 236 17.00 -12.00 25.87
CA LEU A 236 17.36 -13.36 26.33
C LEU A 236 16.12 -14.24 26.50
N SER A 237 15.01 -13.68 26.98
CA SER A 237 13.72 -14.36 27.11
C SER A 237 13.21 -14.90 25.76
N ASP A 238 13.26 -14.08 24.71
CA ASP A 238 12.77 -14.43 23.37
C ASP A 238 13.65 -15.53 22.77
N MET A 239 14.97 -15.40 22.94
CA MET A 239 15.93 -16.42 22.49
C MET A 239 15.69 -17.76 23.18
N CYS A 240 15.49 -17.77 24.51
CA CYS A 240 15.16 -18.97 25.26
C CYS A 240 13.86 -19.61 24.75
N CYS A 241 12.81 -18.81 24.52
CA CYS A 241 11.55 -19.30 23.97
C CYS A 241 11.72 -19.89 22.58
N THR A 242 12.49 -19.25 21.69
CA THR A 242 12.79 -19.80 20.36
C THR A 242 13.55 -21.12 20.42
N VAL A 243 14.51 -21.27 21.35
CA VAL A 243 15.25 -22.53 21.52
C VAL A 243 14.35 -23.63 22.06
N LEU A 244 13.54 -23.33 23.09
CA LEU A 244 12.57 -24.28 23.65
C LEU A 244 11.55 -24.75 22.60
N ALA A 245 11.01 -23.82 21.81
CA ALA A 245 10.07 -24.12 20.74
C ALA A 245 10.69 -25.00 19.63
N LYS A 246 11.98 -24.83 19.32
CA LYS A 246 12.68 -25.63 18.30
C LYS A 246 13.07 -27.04 18.77
N HIS A 247 13.32 -27.24 20.06
CA HIS A 247 13.83 -28.52 20.60
C HIS A 247 12.73 -29.46 21.15
N SER A 248 11.46 -29.19 20.83
CA SER A 248 10.34 -30.13 21.05
C SER A 248 10.02 -30.49 22.51
N THR A 249 10.39 -29.67 23.50
CA THR A 249 9.92 -29.84 24.89
C THR A 249 8.60 -29.11 25.17
N VAL A 250 7.70 -29.06 24.16
CA VAL A 250 6.35 -28.52 24.29
C VAL A 250 5.51 -29.39 25.26
N SER A 251 5.84 -30.68 25.39
CA SER A 251 5.24 -31.59 26.36
C SER A 251 5.59 -31.30 27.82
N ALA A 252 6.60 -30.47 28.09
CA ALA A 252 6.98 -30.02 29.43
C ALA A 252 6.51 -28.58 29.73
N ILE A 253 5.65 -27.99 28.88
CA ILE A 253 5.20 -26.60 29.08
C ILE A 253 4.53 -26.40 30.44
N GLU A 254 3.79 -27.41 30.92
CA GLU A 254 3.12 -27.40 32.22
C GLU A 254 4.09 -27.28 33.40
N GLU A 255 5.37 -27.66 33.23
CA GLU A 255 6.39 -27.58 34.27
C GLU A 255 7.04 -26.19 34.39
N TYR A 256 6.89 -25.32 33.38
CA TYR A 256 7.47 -23.98 33.42
C TYR A 256 6.61 -22.99 34.21
N PRO A 257 7.22 -21.93 34.78
CA PRO A 257 6.50 -20.81 35.37
C PRO A 257 5.47 -20.19 34.40
N GLN A 258 4.37 -19.66 34.95
CA GLN A 258 3.25 -19.10 34.18
C GLN A 258 3.68 -18.02 33.17
N ASP A 259 4.67 -17.19 33.51
CA ASP A 259 5.18 -16.15 32.62
C ASP A 259 5.81 -16.71 31.34
N ILE A 260 6.55 -17.83 31.46
CA ILE A 260 7.19 -18.50 30.31
C ILE A 260 6.15 -19.24 29.49
N GLN A 261 5.16 -19.87 30.15
CA GLN A 261 4.03 -20.48 29.46
C GLN A 261 3.27 -19.45 28.61
N ALA A 262 3.02 -18.26 29.17
CA ALA A 262 2.34 -17.17 28.46
C ALA A 262 3.13 -16.71 27.23
N LEU A 263 4.46 -16.61 27.33
CA LEU A 263 5.32 -16.26 26.19
C LEU A 263 5.33 -17.36 25.14
N LEU A 264 5.52 -18.62 25.52
CA LEU A 264 5.57 -19.75 24.58
C LEU A 264 4.25 -19.94 23.82
N ASN A 265 3.13 -19.73 24.50
CA ASN A 265 1.79 -19.85 23.92
C ASN A 265 1.40 -18.68 23.00
N ASN A 266 2.13 -17.58 23.02
CA ASN A 266 1.81 -16.39 22.23
C ASN A 266 3.00 -15.95 21.35
N PRO A 267 3.31 -16.71 20.29
CA PRO A 267 4.34 -16.31 19.34
C PRO A 267 3.93 -15.05 18.58
N THR A 268 4.88 -14.14 18.42
CA THR A 268 4.70 -12.88 17.67
C THR A 268 4.57 -13.07 16.16
N GLY A 269 5.00 -14.22 15.64
CA GLY A 269 4.92 -14.56 14.23
C GLY A 269 5.70 -15.82 13.90
N THR A 270 5.94 -16.03 12.62
CA THR A 270 6.74 -17.14 12.09
C THR A 270 8.05 -16.63 11.49
N CYS A 271 9.08 -17.47 11.53
CA CYS A 271 10.36 -17.21 10.88
C CYS A 271 10.26 -17.48 9.38
N ASP A 272 10.60 -16.51 8.54
CA ASP A 272 10.52 -16.64 7.08
C ASP A 272 11.47 -17.73 6.53
N TYR A 273 12.52 -18.06 7.27
CA TYR A 273 13.46 -19.11 6.88
C TYR A 273 13.09 -20.50 7.41
N CYS A 274 13.00 -20.67 8.75
CA CYS A 274 12.82 -22.00 9.34
C CYS A 274 11.35 -22.36 9.60
N GLN A 275 10.41 -21.46 9.31
CA GLN A 275 8.96 -21.61 9.58
C GLN A 275 8.59 -21.87 11.04
N GLY A 276 9.56 -21.72 11.95
CA GLY A 276 9.36 -21.89 13.39
C GLY A 276 8.74 -20.64 14.03
N ALA A 277 8.20 -20.82 15.23
CA ALA A 277 7.69 -19.73 16.05
C ALA A 277 8.76 -18.67 16.32
N MET A 278 8.38 -17.41 16.17
CA MET A 278 9.19 -16.24 16.45
C MET A 278 8.64 -15.53 17.69
N TYR A 279 9.54 -15.15 18.58
CA TYR A 279 9.25 -14.39 19.79
C TYR A 279 9.98 -13.04 19.72
N GLY A 280 9.32 -11.99 20.19
CA GLY A 280 9.82 -10.61 20.07
C GLY A 280 9.79 -10.05 18.65
N CYS A 281 10.57 -9.00 18.40
CA CYS A 281 10.63 -8.35 17.08
C CYS A 281 11.39 -9.16 16.01
N GLY A 282 12.14 -10.19 16.42
CA GLY A 282 13.01 -10.97 15.55
C GLY A 282 14.18 -10.19 14.98
N LEU A 283 14.85 -10.77 13.98
CA LEU A 283 15.92 -10.14 13.22
C LEU A 283 15.43 -9.89 11.78
N ARG A 284 15.78 -8.73 11.22
CA ARG A 284 15.50 -8.36 9.84
C ARG A 284 16.73 -8.53 8.96
N ALA A 285 16.51 -9.01 7.75
CA ALA A 285 17.51 -9.08 6.69
C ALA A 285 16.89 -8.62 5.38
N ILE A 286 17.68 -7.98 4.51
CA ILE A 286 17.27 -7.70 3.13
C ILE A 286 18.16 -8.51 2.21
N ARG A 287 17.52 -9.32 1.36
CA ARG A 287 18.20 -10.11 0.33
C ARG A 287 17.42 -10.05 -0.96
N SER A 288 18.13 -10.11 -2.08
CA SER A 288 17.49 -10.42 -3.35
C SER A 288 17.09 -11.88 -3.36
N ILE A 289 15.84 -12.15 -3.71
CA ILE A 289 15.32 -13.51 -3.90
C ILE A 289 14.90 -13.65 -5.36
N ASN A 290 15.36 -14.72 -6.02
CA ASN A 290 14.90 -15.02 -7.37
C ASN A 290 13.48 -15.55 -7.30
N ASN A 291 12.53 -14.77 -7.83
CA ASN A 291 11.16 -15.20 -8.01
C ASN A 291 10.98 -15.75 -9.43
N ASN A 292 10.68 -17.04 -9.55
CA ASN A 292 10.43 -17.69 -10.85
C ASN A 292 9.05 -17.33 -11.45
N ASN A 293 8.15 -16.73 -10.67
CA ASN A 293 6.76 -16.48 -11.09
C ASN A 293 6.56 -15.16 -11.85
N ASN A 294 7.51 -14.22 -11.78
CA ASN A 294 7.42 -12.94 -12.48
C ASN A 294 8.43 -12.87 -13.62
N ASN A 295 7.94 -12.70 -14.85
CA ASN A 295 8.73 -12.63 -16.09
C ASN A 295 9.73 -11.44 -16.16
N ASN A 296 9.83 -10.62 -15.11
CA ASN A 296 10.86 -9.61 -14.99
C ASN A 296 11.98 -10.12 -14.09
N SER A 297 13.09 -10.51 -14.72
CA SER A 297 14.37 -10.89 -14.12
C SER A 297 15.08 -9.71 -13.44
N ARG A 298 14.39 -9.04 -12.52
CA ARG A 298 14.98 -8.04 -11.63
C ARG A 298 15.15 -8.66 -10.25
N HIS A 299 16.38 -8.67 -9.77
CA HIS A 299 16.76 -9.01 -8.41
C HIS A 299 16.13 -8.00 -7.43
N LEU A 300 14.88 -8.24 -7.04
CA LEU A 300 14.15 -7.36 -6.12
C LEU A 300 14.58 -7.63 -4.67
N PRO A 301 14.81 -6.58 -3.85
CA PRO A 301 15.10 -6.75 -2.44
C PRO A 301 13.84 -7.17 -1.68
N PHE A 302 13.92 -8.29 -0.97
CA PHE A 302 12.91 -8.74 -0.04
C PHE A 302 13.41 -8.60 1.39
N ILE A 303 12.53 -8.12 2.26
CA ILE A 303 12.74 -8.03 3.70
C ILE A 303 12.27 -9.36 4.31
N LEU A 304 13.18 -10.04 5.01
CA LEU A 304 12.94 -11.27 5.75
C LEU A 304 12.97 -10.98 7.25
N GLN A 305 12.08 -11.63 7.99
CA GLN A 305 11.99 -11.66 9.44
C GLN A 305 12.37 -13.04 9.96
N LEU A 306 13.41 -13.07 10.79
CA LEU A 306 14.13 -14.28 11.19
C LEU A 306 14.10 -14.43 12.70
N CYS A 307 13.88 -15.65 13.19
CA CYS A 307 13.69 -15.87 14.63
C CYS A 307 14.98 -15.86 15.45
N SER A 308 16.15 -16.06 14.84
CA SER A 308 17.41 -16.24 15.59
C SER A 308 18.65 -15.94 14.78
N ALA A 309 19.76 -15.62 15.45
CA ALA A 309 21.06 -15.38 14.82
C ALA A 309 21.54 -16.52 13.88
N PRO A 310 21.36 -17.82 14.18
CA PRO A 310 21.66 -18.89 13.22
C PRO A 310 20.87 -18.76 11.91
N CYS A 311 19.58 -18.44 11.97
CA CYS A 311 18.77 -18.22 10.77
C CYS A 311 19.27 -17.02 9.96
N LEU A 312 19.62 -15.93 10.64
CA LEU A 312 20.23 -14.74 10.01
C LEU A 312 21.55 -15.08 9.31
N TYR A 313 22.45 -15.78 10.01
CA TYR A 313 23.74 -16.20 9.45
C TYR A 313 23.56 -17.04 8.19
N THR A 314 22.64 -18.00 8.22
CA THR A 314 22.36 -18.86 7.06
C THR A 314 21.77 -18.06 5.90
N VAL A 315 20.82 -17.15 6.14
CA VAL A 315 20.23 -16.31 5.07
C VAL A 315 21.26 -15.35 4.46
N MET A 316 22.17 -14.81 5.26
CA MET A 316 23.17 -13.83 4.80
C MET A 316 24.34 -14.46 4.04
N ASN A 317 24.74 -15.68 4.39
CA ASN A 317 25.89 -16.35 3.76
C ASN A 317 25.54 -17.24 2.57
N ASN A 318 24.25 -17.51 2.33
CA ASN A 318 23.86 -18.29 1.17
C ASN A 318 23.67 -17.41 -0.07
N GLU A 319 24.32 -17.82 -1.17
CA GLU A 319 24.29 -17.12 -2.44
C GLU A 319 23.01 -17.38 -3.24
N GLN A 320 22.34 -18.52 -3.02
CA GLN A 320 21.15 -18.95 -3.78
C GLN A 320 19.93 -19.12 -2.88
N LEU A 321 19.27 -18.00 -2.56
CA LEU A 321 17.93 -18.03 -1.98
C LEU A 321 16.90 -18.14 -3.12
N LYS A 322 16.14 -19.24 -3.13
CA LYS A 322 15.01 -19.41 -4.06
C LYS A 322 13.72 -19.49 -3.27
N TRP A 323 12.65 -18.90 -3.79
CA TRP A 323 11.32 -19.11 -3.23
C TRP A 323 10.65 -20.30 -3.92
N LYS A 324 10.15 -21.26 -3.17
CA LYS A 324 9.40 -22.41 -3.69
C LYS A 324 8.40 -22.89 -2.64
N ASP A 325 7.17 -23.17 -3.07
CA ASP A 325 6.09 -23.70 -2.23
C ASP A 325 5.88 -22.88 -0.94
N ASP A 326 5.68 -21.56 -1.09
CA ASP A 326 5.42 -20.58 -0.01
C ASP A 326 6.53 -20.40 1.05
N HIS A 327 7.74 -20.91 0.77
CA HIS A 327 8.88 -20.82 1.69
C HIS A 327 10.20 -20.46 0.97
N VAL A 328 11.15 -19.89 1.74
CA VAL A 328 12.53 -19.71 1.27
C VAL A 328 13.24 -21.06 1.28
N ILE A 329 13.62 -21.56 0.12
CA ILE A 329 14.53 -22.70 -0.04
C ILE A 329 15.95 -22.18 -0.22
N ILE A 330 16.85 -22.79 0.54
CA ILE A 330 18.29 -22.62 0.40
C ILE A 330 18.83 -23.87 -0.29
N HIS A 331 19.62 -23.67 -1.35
CA HIS A 331 20.31 -24.75 -2.07
C HIS A 331 21.76 -24.91 -1.61
#